data_AF-A0A086A5Q7-F1
#
_entry.id   AF-A0A086A5Q7-F1
#
_cell.length_a   1.000
_cell.length_b   1.000
_cell.length_c   1.000
_cell.angle_alpha   90.00
_cell.angle_beta   90.00
_cell.angle_gamma   90.00
#
_symmetry.space_group_name_H-M   'P 1'
#
loop_
_entity.id
_entity.type
_entity.pdbx_description
1 polymer ?
#
loop_
_entity_poly.entity_id
_entity_poly.type
_entity_poly.pdbx_seq_one_letter_code
_entity_poly.pdbx_strand_id
1 'polypeptide(L)'
;MRIKILLVLLGVILISCNTNSSAERKIKKTVTSFLDAVERDKPNECVNLIHDGSGSYGGIHMDVSFLYKHYKKINSEVDLKKNIKVKDTIYVGAKMKYVQYRIKNSNPNYLQKPLIITFIFYDQVGYDKIFNSSFLDNNMLNWE
;
A
#
# COMPACT_ATOMS: atom_id res chain seq x y z
N MET A 1 31.58 -14.59 -31.73
CA MET A 1 31.41 -13.57 -30.67
C MET A 1 29.98 -13.04 -30.53
N ARG A 2 29.27 -12.74 -31.64
CA ARG A 2 27.92 -12.14 -31.62
C ARG A 2 26.83 -12.97 -30.91
N ILE A 3 26.87 -14.31 -31.02
CA ILE A 3 25.88 -15.22 -30.39
C ILE A 3 26.02 -15.26 -28.86
N LYS A 4 27.24 -15.18 -28.32
CA LYS A 4 27.48 -15.19 -26.86
C LYS A 4 26.98 -13.90 -26.20
N ILE A 5 27.07 -12.76 -26.88
CA ILE A 5 26.55 -11.48 -26.39
C ILE A 5 25.01 -11.49 -26.35
N LEU A 6 24.36 -12.07 -27.37
CA LEU A 6 22.90 -12.20 -27.42
C LEU A 6 22.34 -13.05 -26.28
N LEU A 7 23.00 -14.16 -25.94
CA LEU A 7 22.62 -15.03 -24.82
C LEU A 7 22.74 -14.34 -23.46
N VAL A 8 23.79 -13.53 -23.26
CA VAL A 8 23.97 -12.75 -22.03
C VAL A 8 22.92 -11.64 -21.92
N LEU A 9 22.62 -10.94 -23.01
CA LEU A 9 21.58 -9.90 -23.03
C LEU A 9 20.19 -10.48 -22.72
N LEU A 10 19.87 -11.67 -23.25
CA LEU A 10 18.61 -12.36 -23.00
C LEU A 10 18.47 -12.78 -21.53
N GLY A 11 19.57 -13.23 -20.90
CA GLY A 11 19.60 -13.59 -19.48
C GLY A 11 19.28 -12.44 -18.54
N VAL A 12 19.82 -11.24 -18.82
CA VAL A 12 19.59 -10.04 -17.99
C VAL A 12 18.13 -9.56 -18.07
N ILE A 13 17.50 -9.67 -19.25
CA ILE A 13 16.09 -9.29 -19.46
C ILE A 13 15.14 -10.25 -18.70
N LEU A 14 15.45 -11.55 -18.71
CA LEU A 14 14.63 -12.57 -18.05
C LEU A 14 14.66 -12.48 -16.51
N ILE A 15 15.83 -12.16 -15.92
CA ILE A 15 15.97 -12.01 -14.46
C ILE A 15 15.22 -10.77 -13.98
N SER A 16 15.30 -9.66 -14.72
CA SER A 16 14.61 -8.40 -14.41
C SER A 16 13.08 -8.52 -14.47
N CYS A 17 12.56 -9.37 -15.38
CA CYS A 17 11.12 -9.61 -15.49
C CYS A 17 10.56 -10.46 -14.33
N ASN A 18 11.34 -11.43 -13.83
CA ASN A 18 10.93 -12.30 -12.72
C ASN A 18 10.93 -11.61 -11.35
N THR A 19 11.89 -10.72 -11.08
CA THR A 19 11.97 -10.03 -9.79
C THR A 19 10.85 -9.00 -9.62
N ASN A 20 10.54 -8.23 -10.66
CA ASN A 20 9.46 -7.24 -10.63
C ASN A 20 8.08 -7.88 -10.49
N SER A 21 7.81 -8.97 -11.22
CA SER A 21 6.55 -9.72 -11.10
C SER A 21 6.39 -10.41 -9.73
N SER A 22 7.49 -10.77 -9.08
CA SER A 22 7.51 -11.29 -7.71
C SER A 22 7.21 -10.18 -6.68
N ALA A 23 7.83 -9.01 -6.83
CA ALA A 23 7.61 -7.85 -5.98
C ALA A 23 6.14 -7.40 -5.99
N GLU A 24 5.58 -7.18 -7.19
CA GLU A 24 4.20 -6.75 -7.35
C GLU A 24 3.21 -7.74 -6.72
N ARG A 25 3.46 -9.04 -6.89
CA ARG A 25 2.62 -10.11 -6.31
C ARG A 25 2.65 -10.08 -4.79
N LYS A 26 3.83 -9.92 -4.18
CA LYS A 26 3.99 -9.81 -2.73
C LYS A 26 3.25 -8.57 -2.20
N ILE A 27 3.47 -7.41 -2.83
CA ILE A 27 2.79 -6.16 -2.47
C ILE A 27 1.27 -6.33 -2.54
N LYS A 28 0.73 -6.87 -3.64
CA LYS A 28 -0.72 -7.10 -3.78
C LYS A 28 -1.27 -8.02 -2.69
N LYS A 29 -0.54 -9.09 -2.34
CA LYS A 29 -0.92 -9.98 -1.25
C LYS A 29 -0.92 -9.26 0.10
N THR A 30 0.09 -8.46 0.39
CA THR A 30 0.21 -7.69 1.65
C THR A 30 -0.91 -6.68 1.78
N VAL A 31 -1.17 -5.88 0.74
CA VAL A 31 -2.27 -4.91 0.73
C VAL A 31 -3.63 -5.60 0.87
N THR A 32 -3.85 -6.71 0.17
CA THR A 32 -5.10 -7.48 0.29
C THR A 32 -5.29 -7.97 1.72
N SER A 33 -4.25 -8.55 2.34
CA SER A 33 -4.30 -9.05 3.72
C SER A 33 -4.58 -7.92 4.73
N PHE A 34 -3.99 -6.74 4.51
CA PHE A 34 -4.27 -5.56 5.32
C PHE A 34 -5.74 -5.13 5.19
N LEU A 35 -6.26 -5.05 3.97
CA LEU A 35 -7.67 -4.69 3.72
C LEU A 35 -8.64 -5.74 4.30
N ASP A 36 -8.32 -7.03 4.22
CA ASP A 36 -9.09 -8.11 4.85
C ASP A 36 -9.10 -8.00 6.38
N ALA A 37 -7.99 -7.56 6.98
CA ALA A 37 -7.90 -7.33 8.41
C ALA A 37 -8.71 -6.09 8.85
N VAL A 38 -8.67 -5.00 8.07
CA VAL A 38 -9.53 -3.82 8.27
C VAL A 38 -11.00 -4.22 8.21
N GLU A 39 -11.41 -4.97 7.19
CA GLU A 39 -12.81 -5.39 6.99
C GLU A 39 -13.34 -6.27 8.14
N ARG A 40 -12.46 -7.00 8.82
CA ARG A 40 -12.78 -7.89 9.96
C ARG A 40 -12.55 -7.26 11.34
N ASP A 41 -12.24 -5.96 11.39
CA ASP A 41 -11.86 -5.24 12.62
C ASP A 41 -10.75 -5.96 13.40
N LYS A 42 -9.65 -6.28 12.70
CA LYS A 42 -8.47 -6.97 13.25
C LYS A 42 -7.25 -6.06 13.22
N PRO A 43 -7.21 -4.97 14.02
CA PRO A 43 -6.11 -4.00 13.99
C PRO A 43 -4.75 -4.61 14.34
N ASN A 44 -4.70 -5.66 15.17
CA ASN A 44 -3.44 -6.36 15.46
C ASN A 44 -2.88 -7.11 14.24
N GLU A 45 -3.75 -7.64 13.37
CA GLU A 45 -3.31 -8.22 12.10
C GLU A 45 -2.73 -7.13 11.18
N CYS A 46 -3.33 -5.93 11.15
CA CYS A 46 -2.79 -4.78 10.42
C CYS A 46 -1.43 -4.33 10.96
N VAL A 47 -1.29 -4.21 12.29
CA VAL A 47 -0.02 -3.86 12.97
C VAL A 47 1.08 -4.84 12.57
N ASN A 48 0.78 -6.14 12.54
CA ASN A 48 1.74 -7.18 12.15
C ASN A 48 2.18 -7.10 10.68
N LEU A 49 1.46 -6.38 9.83
CA LEU A 49 1.83 -6.16 8.42
C LEU A 49 2.70 -4.92 8.23
N ILE A 50 2.92 -4.11 9.27
CA ILE A 50 3.72 -2.88 9.22
C ILE A 50 5.10 -3.15 9.82
N HIS A 51 6.16 -2.67 9.17
CA HIS A 51 7.56 -2.90 9.55
C HIS A 51 7.87 -2.53 11.00
N ASP A 52 7.44 -1.33 11.41
CA ASP A 52 7.55 -0.82 12.77
C ASP A 52 6.15 -0.65 13.41
N GLY A 53 5.32 -1.69 13.23
CA GLY A 53 3.94 -1.67 13.71
C GLY A 53 3.84 -1.49 15.23
N SER A 54 4.76 -2.11 15.99
CA SER A 54 4.78 -2.00 17.45
C SER A 54 5.09 -0.59 17.94
N GLY A 55 6.02 0.13 17.28
CA GLY A 55 6.39 1.49 17.66
C GLY A 55 5.27 2.51 17.41
N SER A 56 4.35 2.22 16.49
CA SER A 56 3.25 3.10 16.09
C SER A 56 1.86 2.56 16.43
N TYR A 57 1.76 1.63 17.39
CA TYR A 57 0.55 0.85 17.69
C TYR A 57 -0.71 1.73 17.84
N GLY A 58 -0.63 2.80 18.63
CA GLY A 58 -1.77 3.69 18.88
C GLY A 58 -2.28 4.41 17.64
N GLY A 59 -1.38 4.93 16.80
CA GLY A 59 -1.73 5.60 15.55
C GLY A 59 -2.34 4.63 14.54
N ILE A 60 -1.75 3.44 14.40
CA ILE A 60 -2.26 2.41 13.48
C ILE A 60 -3.67 1.95 13.91
N HIS A 61 -3.92 1.77 15.20
CA HIS A 61 -5.25 1.40 15.70
C HIS A 61 -6.30 2.46 15.39
N MET A 62 -5.95 3.74 15.56
CA MET A 62 -6.84 4.86 15.21
C MET A 62 -7.18 4.85 13.71
N ASP A 63 -6.17 4.73 12.86
CA ASP A 63 -6.33 4.69 11.40
C ASP A 63 -7.17 3.49 10.95
N VAL A 64 -6.90 2.30 11.50
CA VAL A 64 -7.66 1.08 11.19
C VAL A 64 -9.10 1.20 11.67
N SER A 65 -9.35 1.75 12.86
CA SER A 65 -10.71 1.93 13.38
C SER A 65 -11.55 2.84 12.47
N PHE A 66 -10.96 3.95 12.00
CA PHE A 66 -11.59 4.82 11.02
C PHE A 66 -11.88 4.08 9.70
N LEU A 67 -10.88 3.38 9.15
CA LEU A 67 -11.07 2.64 7.92
C LEU A 67 -12.16 1.57 8.06
N TYR A 68 -12.21 0.85 9.18
CA TYR A 68 -13.24 -0.15 9.45
C TYR A 68 -14.65 0.48 9.45
N LYS A 69 -14.84 1.56 10.22
CA LYS A 69 -16.13 2.29 10.29
C LYS A 69 -16.63 2.76 8.92
N HIS A 70 -15.72 3.15 8.04
CA HIS A 70 -16.05 3.71 6.73
C HIS A 70 -15.80 2.74 5.56
N TYR A 71 -15.42 1.49 5.83
CA TYR A 71 -14.89 0.58 4.83
C TYR A 71 -15.85 0.38 3.66
N LYS A 72 -17.14 0.15 3.95
CA LYS A 72 -18.16 -0.07 2.91
C LYS A 72 -18.28 1.12 1.95
N LYS A 73 -18.28 2.34 2.48
CA LYS A 73 -18.36 3.59 1.69
C LYS A 73 -17.08 3.80 0.87
N ILE A 74 -15.92 3.63 1.49
CA ILE A 74 -14.63 3.77 0.80
C ILE A 74 -14.55 2.73 -0.32
N ASN A 75 -14.90 1.47 -0.04
CA ASN A 75 -14.80 0.39 -1.00
C ASN A 75 -15.81 0.51 -2.15
N SER A 76 -17.00 1.09 -1.94
CA SER A 76 -17.96 1.33 -3.04
C SER A 76 -17.48 2.36 -4.04
N GLU A 77 -16.61 3.28 -3.64
CA GLU A 77 -16.09 4.35 -4.51
C GLU A 77 -14.92 3.88 -5.39
N VAL A 78 -14.03 3.02 -4.85
CA VAL A 78 -12.77 2.68 -5.53
C VAL A 78 -12.50 1.20 -5.69
N ASP A 79 -13.32 0.30 -5.12
CA ASP A 79 -13.12 -1.16 -5.12
C ASP A 79 -11.66 -1.53 -4.75
N LEU A 80 -11.32 -1.37 -3.46
CA LEU A 80 -9.95 -1.35 -2.95
C LEU A 80 -9.16 -2.58 -3.37
N LYS A 81 -9.73 -3.78 -3.20
CA LYS A 81 -9.03 -5.05 -3.50
C LYS A 81 -8.82 -5.28 -4.99
N LYS A 82 -9.71 -4.78 -5.86
CA LYS A 82 -9.55 -4.90 -7.32
C LYS A 82 -8.61 -3.84 -7.91
N ASN A 83 -8.49 -2.68 -7.25
CA ASN A 83 -7.72 -1.54 -7.76
C ASN A 83 -6.34 -1.37 -7.10
N ILE A 84 -5.71 -2.46 -6.66
CA ILE A 84 -4.33 -2.43 -6.15
C ILE A 84 -3.36 -2.18 -7.30
N LYS A 85 -2.92 -0.93 -7.46
CA LYS A 85 -1.93 -0.51 -8.48
C LYS A 85 -0.59 -0.21 -7.82
N VAL A 86 0.40 -1.06 -8.08
CA VAL A 86 1.77 -0.88 -7.61
C VAL A 86 2.49 0.08 -8.54
N LYS A 87 3.11 1.12 -7.98
CA LYS A 87 3.87 2.13 -8.72
C LYS A 87 5.23 2.33 -8.08
N ASP A 88 6.21 2.69 -8.89
CA ASP A 88 7.52 3.12 -8.38
C ASP A 88 7.45 4.54 -7.81
N THR A 89 8.26 4.80 -6.78
CA THR A 89 8.42 6.12 -6.17
C THR A 89 9.83 6.29 -5.63
N ILE A 90 10.17 7.53 -5.27
CA ILE A 90 11.36 7.85 -4.49
C ILE A 90 10.87 8.44 -3.17
N TYR A 91 11.24 7.81 -2.06
CA TYR A 91 10.85 8.23 -0.72
C TYR A 91 12.11 8.30 0.15
N VAL A 92 12.37 9.46 0.74
CA VAL A 92 13.58 9.75 1.54
C VAL A 92 14.87 9.36 0.78
N GLY A 93 14.92 9.70 -0.51
CA GLY A 93 16.08 9.44 -1.38
C GLY A 93 16.27 7.99 -1.84
N ALA A 94 15.45 7.04 -1.38
CA ALA A 94 15.51 5.64 -1.79
C ALA A 94 14.42 5.29 -2.80
N LYS A 95 14.75 4.40 -3.75
CA LYS A 95 13.77 3.82 -4.67
C LYS A 95 12.85 2.88 -3.90
N MET A 96 11.55 3.13 -3.97
CA MET A 96 10.52 2.36 -3.28
C MET A 96 9.36 2.09 -4.22
N LYS A 97 8.40 1.29 -3.74
CA LYS A 97 7.12 1.07 -4.41
C LYS A 97 5.99 1.56 -3.52
N TYR A 98 4.87 1.92 -4.11
CA TYR A 98 3.69 2.29 -3.33
C TYR A 98 2.39 1.84 -3.99
N VAL A 99 1.37 1.71 -3.15
CA VAL A 99 -0.04 1.60 -3.54
C VAL A 99 -0.76 2.79 -2.91
N GLN A 100 -1.52 3.54 -3.71
CA GLN A 100 -2.29 4.68 -3.22
C GLN A 100 -3.71 4.67 -3.74
N TYR A 101 -4.64 4.94 -2.83
CA TYR A 101 -6.04 5.22 -3.14
C TYR A 101 -6.32 6.69 -2.89
N ARG A 102 -7.06 7.30 -3.81
CA ARG A 102 -7.58 8.66 -3.67
C ARG A 102 -9.08 8.58 -3.75
N ILE A 103 -9.75 8.70 -2.61
CA ILE A 103 -11.20 8.65 -2.52
C ILE A 103 -11.70 10.09 -2.49
N LYS A 104 -12.77 10.39 -3.24
CA LYS A 104 -13.38 11.73 -3.23
C LYS A 104 -14.21 11.92 -1.97
N ASN A 105 -14.09 13.08 -1.33
CA ASN A 105 -15.00 13.44 -0.25
C ASN A 105 -16.29 13.99 -0.86
N SER A 106 -17.41 13.34 -0.59
CA SER A 106 -18.73 13.77 -1.05
C SER A 106 -19.39 14.78 -0.09
N ASN A 107 -18.75 15.15 1.02
CA ASN A 107 -19.30 16.07 2.02
C ASN A 107 -19.11 17.53 1.55
N PRO A 108 -20.21 18.27 1.27
CA PRO A 108 -20.14 19.65 0.77
C PRO A 108 -19.69 20.66 1.82
N ASN A 109 -19.69 20.31 3.11
CA ASN A 109 -19.40 21.22 4.23
C ASN A 109 -17.90 21.34 4.55
N TYR A 110 -17.05 20.48 3.97
CA TYR A 110 -15.60 20.52 4.15
C TYR A 110 -14.92 20.96 2.86
N LEU A 111 -13.62 21.27 2.91
CA LEU A 111 -12.79 21.69 1.77
C LEU A 111 -12.68 20.65 0.62
N GLN A 112 -13.59 19.66 0.54
CA GLN A 112 -13.63 18.56 -0.43
C GLN A 112 -12.29 17.84 -0.59
N LYS A 113 -11.48 17.84 0.47
CA LYS A 113 -10.16 17.19 0.43
C LYS A 113 -10.36 15.68 0.35
N PRO A 114 -9.68 15.00 -0.61
CA PRO A 114 -9.77 13.56 -0.76
C PRO A 114 -9.11 12.83 0.42
N LEU A 115 -9.60 11.63 0.71
CA LEU A 115 -8.98 10.68 1.63
C LEU A 115 -7.93 9.97 0.82
N ILE A 116 -6.70 10.03 1.32
CA ILE A 116 -5.56 9.40 0.68
C ILE A 116 -5.10 8.28 1.60
N ILE A 117 -5.12 7.07 1.06
CA ILE A 117 -4.57 5.88 1.71
C ILE A 117 -3.31 5.51 0.94
N THR A 118 -2.15 5.52 1.58
CA THR A 118 -0.86 5.22 0.94
C THR A 118 -0.10 4.14 1.69
N PHE A 119 0.21 3.05 1.01
CA PHE A 119 1.10 1.99 1.48
C PHE A 119 2.42 2.08 0.71
N ILE A 120 3.52 2.29 1.42
CA ILE A 120 4.88 2.35 0.88
C ILE A 120 5.56 1.02 1.17
N PHE A 121 6.38 0.56 0.24
CA PHE A 121 7.10 -0.71 0.32
C PHE A 121 8.56 -0.49 -0.06
N TYR A 122 9.45 -1.02 0.78
CA TYR A 122 10.88 -0.93 0.60
C TYR A 122 11.47 -2.34 0.51
N ASP A 123 12.36 -2.56 -0.46
CA ASP A 123 12.95 -3.88 -0.71
C ASP A 123 13.77 -4.39 0.48
N GLN A 124 14.49 -3.50 1.17
CA GLN A 124 15.29 -3.82 2.36
C GLN A 124 14.47 -4.37 3.53
N VAL A 125 13.19 -4.01 3.59
CA VAL A 125 12.25 -4.46 4.63
C VAL A 125 11.43 -5.68 4.17
N GLY A 126 11.42 -5.94 2.87
CA GLY A 126 10.62 -6.98 2.25
C GLY A 126 9.25 -6.47 1.80
N TYR A 127 8.83 -6.93 0.62
CA TYR A 127 7.53 -6.58 0.02
C TYR A 127 6.31 -7.22 0.72
N ASP A 128 6.56 -8.05 1.73
CA ASP A 128 5.57 -8.63 2.65
C ASP A 128 5.25 -7.73 3.86
N LYS A 129 5.88 -6.55 3.95
CA LYS A 129 5.63 -5.55 4.99
C LYS A 129 5.41 -4.16 4.40
N ILE A 130 4.50 -3.41 5.01
CA ILE A 130 4.27 -1.98 4.73
C ILE A 130 5.34 -1.19 5.50
N PHE A 131 6.07 -0.33 4.79
CA PHE A 131 7.18 0.45 5.33
C PHE A 131 6.73 1.59 6.24
N ASN A 132 5.68 2.33 5.84
CA ASN A 132 5.18 3.47 6.60
C ASN A 132 4.09 3.06 7.61
N SER A 133 4.15 3.61 8.83
CA SER A 133 3.12 3.45 9.85
C SER A 133 1.97 4.45 9.73
N SER A 134 2.21 5.64 9.18
CA SER A 134 1.18 6.61 8.82
C SER A 134 0.74 6.39 7.37
N PHE A 135 -0.36 5.67 7.16
CA PHE A 135 -0.88 5.34 5.83
C PHE A 135 -2.16 6.11 5.47
N LEU A 136 -2.79 6.81 6.41
CA LEU A 136 -3.82 7.81 6.14
C LEU A 136 -3.21 9.21 6.14
N ASP A 137 -3.58 10.03 5.16
CA ASP A 137 -3.32 11.46 5.23
C ASP A 137 -4.35 12.13 6.16
N ASN A 138 -3.91 13.13 6.95
CA ASN A 138 -4.51 13.72 8.17
C ASN A 138 -5.90 14.38 8.03
N ASN A 139 -6.71 14.01 7.04
CA ASN A 139 -8.05 14.53 6.80
C ASN A 139 -9.17 13.67 7.40
N MET A 140 -8.89 12.76 8.34
CA MET A 140 -9.91 11.91 8.97
C MET A 140 -11.07 12.74 9.55
N LEU A 141 -10.74 13.82 10.27
CA LEU A 141 -11.71 14.75 10.88
C LEU A 141 -12.57 15.52 9.86
N ASN A 142 -12.08 15.68 8.63
CA ASN A 142 -12.82 16.38 7.57
C ASN A 142 -13.68 15.42 6.73
N TRP A 143 -13.63 14.12 7.03
CA TRP A 143 -14.31 13.06 6.28
C TRP A 143 -15.56 12.53 6.98
N GLU A 144 -15.59 12.64 8.31
CA GLU A 144 -16.81 12.49 9.11
C GLU A 144 -17.82 13.62 8.81
#